data_AF-A0AAP2NXQ1-F1
#
_entry.id   AF-A0AAP2NXQ1-F1
#
_cell.length_a   1.000
_cell.length_b   1.000
_cell.length_c   1.000
_cell.angle_alpha   90.00
_cell.angle_beta   90.00
_cell.angle_gamma   90.00
#
_symmetry.space_group_name_H-M   'P 1'
#
loop_
_entity.id
_entity.type
_entity.pdbx_description
1 polymer ?
#
loop_
_entity_poly.entity_id
_entity_poly.type
_entity_poly.pdbx_seq_one_letter_code
_entity_poly.pdbx_strand_id
1 'polypeptide(L)'
;AIINLKATGKIPPFGAIATLVSEDDENDINTGIVGSNGQLYMSGLPNTGRINVKWGGQSGQCTINYSALDTIAVTADSPVRTLTAECQ
;
A
#
# COMPACT_ATOMS: atom_id res chain seq x y z
N ALA A 1 2.40 8.01 2.22
CA ALA A 1 0.94 7.87 2.32
C ALA A 1 0.60 6.81 3.34
N ILE A 2 -0.55 6.96 4.01
CA ILE A 2 -1.16 5.93 4.84
C ILE A 2 -2.24 5.26 3.99
N ILE A 3 -2.16 3.95 3.81
CA ILE A 3 -3.12 3.16 3.04
C ILE A 3 -3.88 2.28 4.02
N ASN A 4 -5.17 2.52 4.17
CA ASN A 4 -6.06 1.64 4.91
C ASN A 4 -6.48 0.49 4.00
N LEU A 5 -6.08 -0.72 4.34
CA LEU A 5 -6.35 -1.92 3.57
C LEU A 5 -7.74 -2.43 3.91
N LYS A 6 -8.59 -2.50 2.90
CA LYS A 6 -9.86 -3.23 2.94
C LYS A 6 -9.71 -4.52 2.14
N ALA A 7 -10.46 -5.54 2.52
CA ALA A 7 -10.50 -6.78 1.77
C ALA A 7 -11.93 -7.33 1.78
N THR A 8 -12.42 -7.77 0.62
CA THR A 8 -13.57 -8.68 0.52
C THR A 8 -13.15 -10.11 0.85
N GLY A 9 -12.53 -10.30 2.01
CA GLY A 9 -11.89 -11.55 2.41
C GLY A 9 -10.96 -11.39 3.62
N LYS A 10 -9.72 -11.89 3.52
CA LYS A 10 -8.73 -11.77 4.59
C LYS A 10 -7.90 -10.51 4.42
N ILE A 11 -7.92 -9.65 5.44
CA ILE A 11 -7.02 -8.50 5.54
C ILE A 11 -5.59 -9.02 5.74
N PRO A 12 -4.57 -8.44 5.07
CA PRO A 12 -3.19 -8.80 5.30
C PRO A 12 -2.83 -8.67 6.79
N PRO A 13 -2.16 -9.68 7.38
CA PRO A 13 -1.82 -9.64 8.80
C PRO A 13 -0.74 -8.60 9.09
N PHE A 14 -0.58 -8.29 10.38
CA PHE A 14 0.59 -7.57 10.85
C PHE A 14 1.87 -8.22 10.34
N GLY A 15 2.81 -7.42 9.86
CA GLY A 15 4.08 -7.90 9.33
C GLY A 15 4.03 -8.34 7.86
N ALA A 16 2.89 -8.27 7.19
CA ALA A 16 2.84 -8.45 5.74
C ALA A 16 3.71 -7.39 5.05
N ILE A 17 4.48 -7.81 4.04
CA ILE A 17 5.42 -6.96 3.32
C ILE A 17 4.74 -6.42 2.08
N ALA A 18 4.75 -5.10 1.92
CA ALA A 18 4.26 -4.41 0.75
C ALA A 18 5.44 -3.94 -0.11
N THR A 19 5.34 -4.14 -1.42
CA THR A 19 6.35 -3.71 -2.39
C THR A 19 5.65 -3.00 -3.55
N LEU A 20 6.11 -1.79 -3.88
CA LEU A 20 5.69 -1.10 -5.09
C LEU A 20 6.19 -1.90 -6.30
N VAL A 21 5.29 -2.24 -7.21
CA VAL A 21 5.66 -2.86 -8.49
C VAL A 21 6.16 -1.75 -9.40
N SER A 22 7.46 -1.74 -9.67
CA SER A 22 8.11 -0.87 -10.65
C SER A 22 8.42 -1.67 -11.92
N GLU A 23 8.03 -1.17 -13.08
CA GLU A 23 8.37 -1.78 -14.38
C GLU A 23 9.71 -1.26 -14.92
N ASP A 24 10.17 -0.10 -14.44
CA ASP A 24 11.26 0.68 -15.06
C ASP A 24 12.61 0.60 -14.32
N ASP A 25 12.62 0.24 -13.03
CA ASP A 25 13.87 0.12 -12.25
C ASP A 25 13.75 -0.93 -11.14
N GLU A 26 14.50 -2.03 -11.28
CA GLU A 26 14.60 -3.09 -10.27
C GLU A 26 15.27 -2.59 -8.97
N ASN A 27 15.96 -1.43 -8.99
CA ASN A 27 16.65 -0.89 -7.83
C ASN A 27 15.81 0.10 -7.02
N ASP A 28 14.69 0.61 -7.55
CA ASP A 28 13.78 1.50 -6.82
C ASP A 28 12.74 0.68 -6.03
N ILE A 29 13.25 -0.01 -5.01
CA ILE A 29 12.48 -0.93 -4.19
C ILE A 29 11.80 -0.14 -3.06
N ASN A 30 10.65 0.45 -3.38
CA ASN A 30 9.81 1.09 -2.38
C ASN A 30 9.00 0.03 -1.62
N THR A 31 9.23 -0.07 -0.31
CA THR A 31 8.63 -1.10 0.55
C THR A 31 7.95 -0.52 1.76
N GLY A 32 7.04 -1.30 2.35
CA GLY A 32 6.38 -0.99 3.61
C GLY A 32 5.93 -2.25 4.33
N ILE A 33 5.47 -2.07 5.56
CA ILE A 33 4.98 -3.15 6.42
C ILE A 33 3.55 -2.83 6.85
N VAL A 34 2.69 -3.85 6.81
CA VAL A 34 1.31 -3.74 7.29
C VAL A 34 1.31 -3.78 8.83
N GLY A 35 0.74 -2.74 9.43
CA GLY A 35 0.50 -2.63 10.87
C GLY A 35 -0.77 -3.37 11.32
N SER A 36 -0.99 -3.46 12.63
CA SER A 36 -2.03 -4.32 13.23
C SER A 36 -3.45 -3.91 12.87
N ASN A 37 -3.64 -2.66 12.47
CA ASN A 37 -4.95 -2.11 12.08
C ASN A 37 -5.22 -2.25 10.57
N GLY A 38 -4.48 -3.10 9.85
CA GLY A 38 -4.58 -3.19 8.40
C GLY A 38 -4.13 -1.90 7.70
N GLN A 39 -3.17 -1.19 8.30
CA GLN A 39 -2.66 0.07 7.78
C GLN A 39 -1.25 -0.12 7.25
N LEU A 40 -0.99 0.39 6.06
CA LEU A 40 0.31 0.37 5.41
C LEU A 40 0.82 1.80 5.26
N TYR A 41 2.04 2.04 5.72
CA TYR A 41 2.76 3.29 5.46
C TYR A 41 3.83 3.06 4.40
N MET A 42 3.84 3.89 3.35
CA MET A 42 4.88 3.92 2.32
C MET A 42 5.17 5.37 1.92
N SER A 43 6.45 5.75 1.86
CA SER A 43 6.91 7.08 1.39
C SER A 43 7.30 7.02 -0.08
N GLY A 44 7.39 8.16 -0.78
CA GLY A 44 7.91 8.19 -2.16
C GLY A 44 7.07 7.45 -3.20
N LEU A 45 5.77 7.25 -2.93
CA LEU A 45 4.86 6.64 -3.90
C LEU A 45 4.63 7.59 -5.09
N PRO A 46 4.62 7.07 -6.35
CA PRO A 46 4.19 7.83 -7.52
C PRO A 46 2.70 8.23 -7.43
N ASN A 47 2.21 9.01 -8.40
CA ASN A 47 0.80 9.42 -8.40
C ASN A 47 -0.18 8.24 -8.56
N THR A 48 0.23 7.25 -9.35
CA THR A 48 -0.49 6.01 -9.62
C THR A 48 0.49 4.87 -9.52
N GLY A 49 0.06 3.74 -8.98
CA GLY A 49 0.91 2.56 -8.89
C GLY A 49 0.18 1.32 -8.44
N ARG A 50 0.92 0.21 -8.46
CA ARG A 50 0.49 -1.10 -7.99
C ARG A 50 1.39 -1.54 -6.86
N ILE A 51 0.81 -2.01 -5.77
CA ILE A 51 1.53 -2.52 -4.61
C ILE A 51 1.17 -4.00 -4.45
N ASN A 52 2.19 -4.85 -4.38
CA ASN A 52 2.01 -6.25 -4.02
C ASN A 52 2.24 -6.41 -2.51
N VAL A 53 1.29 -7.03 -1.80
CA VAL A 53 1.37 -7.29 -0.37
C VAL A 53 1.44 -8.79 -0.13
N LYS A 54 2.46 -9.26 0.57
CA LYS A 54 2.73 -10.69 0.77
C LYS A 54 3.03 -11.03 2.23
N TRP A 55 2.43 -12.13 2.71
CA TRP A 55 2.63 -12.69 4.05
C TRP A 55 2.74 -14.23 4.05
N GLY A 56 2.66 -14.87 2.88
CA GLY A 56 2.78 -16.32 2.76
C GLY A 56 3.07 -16.77 1.33
N GLY A 57 2.68 -18.02 1.01
CA GLY A 57 2.80 -18.60 -0.33
C GLY A 57 1.78 -18.02 -1.33
N GLN A 58 1.35 -18.80 -2.32
CA GLN A 58 0.46 -18.33 -3.38
C GLN A 58 -0.89 -17.76 -2.91
N SER A 59 -1.41 -18.25 -1.77
CA SER A 59 -2.66 -17.76 -1.16
C SER A 59 -2.45 -16.70 -0.08
N GLY A 60 -1.20 -16.35 0.22
CA GLY A 60 -0.81 -15.38 1.23
C GLY A 60 -0.30 -14.08 0.61
N GLN A 61 -1.02 -13.58 -0.39
CA GLN A 61 -0.70 -12.32 -1.06
C GLN A 61 -1.97 -11.64 -1.57
N CYS A 62 -1.87 -10.33 -1.84
CA CYS A 62 -2.86 -9.60 -2.61
C CYS A 62 -2.23 -8.41 -3.31
N THR A 63 -2.96 -7.86 -4.28
CA THR A 63 -2.55 -6.67 -5.02
C THR A 63 -3.45 -5.49 -4.70
N ILE A 64 -2.85 -4.33 -4.58
CA ILE A 64 -3.52 -3.04 -4.41
C ILE A 64 -3.17 -2.16 -5.58
N ASN A 65 -4.18 -1.56 -6.21
CA ASN A 65 -3.98 -0.52 -7.21
C ASN A 65 -4.46 0.82 -6.62
N TYR A 66 -3.68 1.87 -6.78
CA TYR A 66 -4.04 3.22 -6.37
C TYR A 66 -3.74 4.22 -7.48
N SER A 67 -4.47 5.32 -7.51
CA SER A 67 -4.31 6.40 -8.47
C SER A 67 -4.67 7.74 -7.85
N ALA A 68 -4.26 8.82 -8.50
CA ALA A 68 -4.58 10.20 -8.11
C ALA A 68 -4.15 10.54 -6.66
N LEU A 69 -3.01 10.00 -6.22
CA LEU A 69 -2.45 10.28 -4.90
C LEU A 69 -2.21 11.78 -4.70
N ASP A 70 -1.79 12.49 -5.74
CA ASP A 70 -1.54 13.93 -5.71
C ASP A 70 -2.78 14.78 -5.40
N THR A 71 -3.97 14.30 -5.79
CA THR A 71 -5.27 14.94 -5.55
C THR A 71 -5.76 14.84 -4.11
N ILE A 72 -5.17 13.95 -3.29
CA ILE A 72 -5.53 13.82 -1.88
C ILE A 72 -5.02 15.05 -1.12
N ALA A 73 -5.97 15.85 -0.64
CA ALA A 73 -5.69 17.05 0.14
C ALA A 73 -4.94 16.69 1.44
N VAL A 74 -3.94 17.52 1.75
CA VAL A 74 -3.22 17.49 3.03
C VAL A 74 -3.57 18.75 3.81
N THR A 75 -3.74 18.60 5.12
CA THR A 75 -4.04 19.71 6.04
C THR A 75 -3.02 19.73 7.17
N ALA A 76 -3.03 20.77 8.01
CA ALA A 76 -2.18 20.82 9.20
C ALA A 76 -2.40 19.61 10.13
N ASP A 77 -3.66 19.16 10.25
CA ASP A 77 -4.05 18.01 11.07
C ASP A 77 -3.82 16.66 10.36
N SER A 78 -3.59 16.67 9.04
CA SER A 78 -3.38 15.47 8.24
C SER A 78 -2.33 15.73 7.15
N PRO A 79 -1.05 15.85 7.54
CA PRO A 79 0.02 16.19 6.61
C PRO A 79 0.43 15.03 5.70
N VAL A 80 0.05 13.80 6.07
CA VAL A 80 0.32 12.60 5.28
C VAL A 80 -0.94 12.19 4.53
N ARG A 81 -0.84 12.13 3.20
CA ARG A 81 -1.93 11.65 2.34
C ARG A 81 -2.42 10.28 2.80
N THR A 82 -3.72 10.16 3.00
CA THR A 82 -4.36 8.94 3.48
C THR A 82 -5.40 8.48 2.47
N LEU A 83 -5.33 7.21 2.06
CA LEU A 83 -6.30 6.58 1.18
C LEU A 83 -6.80 5.26 1.76
N THR A 84 -7.86 4.75 1.15
CA THR A 84 -8.36 3.40 1.38
C THR A 84 -8.25 2.64 0.08
N ALA A 85 -7.78 1.40 0.13
CA ALA A 85 -7.68 0.57 -1.06
C ALA A 85 -8.06 -0.87 -0.77
N GLU A 86 -8.67 -1.52 -1.75
CA GLU A 86 -9.07 -2.92 -1.67
C GLU A 86 -7.88 -3.83 -2.06
N CYS A 87 -7.69 -4.87 -1.26
CA CYS A 87 -6.72 -5.93 -1.43
C CYS A 87 -7.38 -7.03 -2.28
N GLN A 88 -6.95 -7.15 -3.53
CA GLN A 88 -7.47 -8.07 -4.55
C GLN A 88 -6.65 -9.35 -4.64
#